data_AF-A0A428UN01-F1
#
_entry.id   AF-A0A428UN01-F1
#
_cell.length_a   1.000
_cell.length_b   1.000
_cell.length_c   1.000
_cell.angle_alpha   90.00
_cell.angle_beta   90.00
_cell.angle_gamma   90.00
#
_symmetry.space_group_name_H-M   'P 1'
#
loop_
_entity.id
_entity.type
_entity.pdbx_description
1 polymer ?
#
loop_
_entity_poly.entity_id
_entity_poly.type
_entity_poly.pdbx_seq_one_letter_code
_entity_poly.pdbx_strand_id
1 'polypeptide(L)'
;MSSDLEKIFGELGLTQYLDTFVEQGFDEWDIILDIQESDLDALGVKLGHRRKLQRRIANARGISPTASLVTPVRPPSEEVKPDGVPPEPPRPESHQEGQGVAKRKYRRHPKPDENAPERPPSAYVLFSNKMREDLRSQNLSFTEIAKLVGENWQNLDAVEKESYESQANADKEKYHRDLMEYKKTADYRKYMQYLQEFKEKQAKRTQVNDASKTTQIGLCPVTAWK
;
A
#
# COMPACT_ATOMS: atom_id res chain seq x y z
N MET A 1 38.98 -18.07 4.99
CA MET A 1 37.62 -18.06 5.55
C MET A 1 36.76 -17.12 4.70
N SER A 2 36.44 -17.50 3.47
CA SER A 2 35.60 -16.70 2.53
C SER A 2 34.53 -17.54 1.81
N SER A 3 34.67 -18.88 1.85
CA SER A 3 33.83 -19.80 1.10
C SER A 3 32.36 -19.82 1.55
N ASP A 4 32.09 -19.59 2.84
CA ASP A 4 30.72 -19.54 3.35
C ASP A 4 30.01 -18.26 2.92
N LEU A 5 30.71 -17.14 2.90
CA LEU A 5 30.19 -15.87 2.43
C LEU A 5 29.86 -15.91 0.94
N GLU A 6 30.81 -16.40 0.13
CA GLU A 6 30.65 -16.63 -1.32
C GLU A 6 29.41 -17.48 -1.62
N LYS A 7 29.23 -18.58 -0.87
CA LYS A 7 28.08 -19.47 -1.03
C LYS A 7 26.76 -18.78 -0.69
N ILE A 8 26.70 -18.03 0.41
CA ILE A 8 25.48 -17.33 0.84
C ILE A 8 25.12 -16.22 -0.15
N PHE A 9 26.09 -15.43 -0.60
CA PHE A 9 25.86 -14.40 -1.62
C PHE A 9 25.48 -15.04 -2.98
N GLY A 10 26.05 -16.20 -3.31
CA GLY A 10 25.63 -17.04 -4.44
C GLY A 10 24.15 -17.43 -4.38
N GLU A 11 23.72 -18.01 -3.28
CA GLU A 11 22.32 -18.43 -3.07
C GLU A 11 21.32 -17.26 -3.11
N LEU A 12 21.73 -16.08 -2.65
CA LEU A 12 20.89 -14.88 -2.66
C LEU A 12 20.90 -14.13 -4.00
N GLY A 13 21.81 -14.50 -4.91
CA GLY A 13 22.06 -13.81 -6.18
C GLY A 13 22.67 -12.42 -5.97
N LEU A 14 23.59 -12.31 -5.01
CA LEU A 14 24.26 -11.07 -4.57
C LEU A 14 25.76 -11.06 -4.84
N THR A 15 26.28 -12.04 -5.60
CA THR A 15 27.73 -12.19 -5.90
C THR A 15 28.38 -10.92 -6.44
N GLN A 16 27.64 -10.08 -7.15
CA GLN A 16 28.11 -8.78 -7.67
C GLN A 16 28.53 -7.77 -6.58
N TYR A 17 28.18 -7.99 -5.31
CA TYR A 17 28.60 -7.14 -4.20
C TYR A 17 29.71 -7.77 -3.36
N LEU A 18 30.10 -9.01 -3.66
CA LEU A 18 31.05 -9.76 -2.83
C LEU A 18 32.40 -9.04 -2.72
N ASP A 19 32.95 -8.60 -3.85
CA ASP A 19 34.24 -7.91 -3.89
C ASP A 19 34.20 -6.60 -3.07
N THR A 20 33.12 -5.83 -3.21
CA THR A 20 32.92 -4.58 -2.44
C THR A 20 32.80 -4.83 -0.94
N PHE A 21 32.21 -5.95 -0.52
CA PHE A 21 32.11 -6.30 0.90
C PHE A 21 33.46 -6.71 1.47
N VAL A 22 34.21 -7.54 0.74
CA VAL A 22 35.56 -7.97 1.15
C VAL A 22 36.53 -6.80 1.20
N GLU A 23 36.50 -5.90 0.22
CA GLU A 23 37.34 -4.68 0.19
C GLU A 23 37.06 -3.73 1.36
N GLN A 24 35.83 -3.72 1.87
CA GLN A 24 35.40 -2.89 2.99
C GLN A 24 35.52 -3.61 4.34
N GLY A 25 36.12 -4.80 4.38
CA GLY A 25 36.38 -5.55 5.60
C GLY A 25 35.19 -6.37 6.13
N PHE A 26 34.22 -6.68 5.27
CA PHE A 26 33.09 -7.59 5.54
C PHE A 26 33.32 -8.95 4.87
N ASP A 27 34.42 -9.62 5.21
CA ASP A 27 34.87 -10.88 4.63
C ASP A 27 34.32 -12.13 5.35
N GLU A 28 33.75 -11.97 6.55
CA GLU A 28 33.15 -13.04 7.33
C GLU A 28 31.62 -12.89 7.48
N TRP A 29 30.92 -14.03 7.47
CA TRP A 29 29.46 -14.06 7.62
C TRP A 29 29.00 -13.51 8.97
N ASP A 30 29.76 -13.74 10.04
CA ASP A 30 29.41 -13.27 11.38
C ASP A 30 29.46 -11.73 11.48
N ILE A 31 30.41 -11.07 10.80
CA ILE A 31 30.47 -9.60 10.70
C ILE A 31 29.26 -9.05 9.93
N ILE A 32 28.81 -9.78 8.89
CA ILE A 32 27.61 -9.42 8.12
C ILE A 32 26.33 -9.61 8.91
N LEU A 33 26.28 -10.47 9.92
CA LEU A 33 25.11 -10.54 10.78
C LEU A 33 24.85 -9.19 11.45
N ASP A 34 25.90 -8.47 11.84
CA ASP A 34 25.83 -7.20 12.58
C ASP A 34 25.68 -5.95 11.71
N ILE A 35 25.71 -6.10 10.38
CA ILE A 35 25.59 -4.98 9.44
C ILE A 35 24.22 -4.28 9.53
N GLN A 36 24.22 -2.95 9.62
CA GLN A 36 23.00 -2.15 9.66
C GLN A 36 22.54 -1.73 8.26
N GLU A 37 21.29 -1.25 8.15
CA GLU A 37 20.75 -0.79 6.85
C GLU A 37 21.53 0.42 6.30
N SER A 38 22.04 1.29 7.16
CA SER A 38 22.89 2.42 6.80
C SER A 38 24.18 1.98 6.10
N ASP A 39 24.80 0.92 6.61
CA ASP A 39 26.06 0.40 6.07
C ASP A 39 25.84 -0.22 4.69
N LEU A 40 24.75 -0.97 4.52
CA LEU A 40 24.35 -1.52 3.23
C LEU A 40 24.00 -0.43 2.20
N ASP A 41 23.48 0.71 2.64
CA ASP A 41 23.22 1.87 1.77
C ASP A 41 24.52 2.58 1.37
N ALA A 42 25.46 2.74 2.31
CA ALA A 42 26.79 3.31 2.05
C ALA A 42 27.61 2.43 1.09
N LEU A 43 27.45 1.11 1.15
CA LEU A 43 28.04 0.15 0.20
C LEU A 43 27.35 0.12 -1.18
N GLY A 44 26.32 0.96 -1.39
CA GLY A 44 25.61 1.07 -2.68
C GLY A 44 24.74 -0.14 -3.01
N VAL A 45 24.38 -0.98 -2.03
CA VAL A 45 23.54 -2.15 -2.25
C VAL A 45 22.10 -1.70 -2.51
N LYS A 46 21.53 -2.12 -3.64
CA LYS A 46 20.15 -1.75 -4.02
C LYS A 46 19.13 -2.23 -2.97
N LEU A 47 18.11 -1.44 -2.67
CA LEU A 47 17.10 -1.72 -1.63
C LEU A 47 16.50 -3.14 -1.68
N GLY A 48 16.23 -3.67 -2.89
CA GLY A 48 15.72 -5.03 -3.05
C GLY A 48 16.71 -6.12 -2.64
N HIS A 49 18.00 -5.87 -2.84
CA HIS A 49 19.10 -6.74 -2.46
C HIS A 49 19.39 -6.64 -0.96
N ARG A 50 19.35 -5.44 -0.38
CA ARG A 50 19.42 -5.22 1.08
C ARG A 50 18.36 -6.04 1.81
N ARG A 51 17.11 -6.01 1.34
CA ARG A 51 16.00 -6.78 1.92
C ARG A 51 16.18 -8.30 1.83
N LYS A 52 16.88 -8.81 0.81
CA LYS A 52 17.19 -10.24 0.71
C LYS A 52 18.24 -10.64 1.75
N LEU A 53 19.30 -9.85 1.88
CA LEU A 53 20.37 -10.07 2.84
C LEU A 53 19.88 -9.96 4.28
N GLN A 54 19.14 -8.88 4.61
CA GLN A 54 18.51 -8.71 5.93
C GLN A 54 17.58 -9.87 6.31
N ARG A 55 16.82 -10.40 5.34
CA ARG A 55 15.95 -11.57 5.58
C ARG A 55 16.77 -12.83 5.87
N ARG A 56 17.91 -13.01 5.19
CA ARG A 56 18.83 -14.13 5.47
C ARG A 56 19.50 -13.97 6.85
N ILE A 57 19.92 -12.76 7.21
CA ILE A 57 20.48 -12.42 8.53
C ILE A 57 19.47 -12.70 9.64
N ALA A 58 18.23 -12.25 9.51
CA ALA A 58 17.16 -12.50 10.48
C ALA A 58 16.92 -14.00 10.70
N ASN A 59 16.85 -14.78 9.61
CA ASN A 59 16.71 -16.23 9.67
C ASN A 59 17.93 -16.90 10.34
N ALA A 60 19.15 -16.44 10.05
CA ALA A 60 20.37 -16.99 10.64
C ALA A 60 20.49 -16.70 12.14
N ARG A 61 19.99 -15.54 12.61
CA ARG A 61 19.90 -15.18 14.02
C ARG A 61 18.80 -15.91 14.80
N GLY A 62 18.01 -16.77 14.15
CA GLY A 62 16.85 -17.43 14.76
C GLY A 62 15.72 -16.46 15.12
N ILE A 63 15.79 -15.21 14.64
CA ILE A 63 14.79 -14.18 14.89
C ILE A 63 13.74 -14.34 13.80
N SER A 64 12.66 -15.05 14.15
CA SER A 64 11.43 -15.08 13.34
C SER A 64 11.05 -13.65 12.92
N PRO A 65 10.60 -13.42 11.67
CA PRO A 65 10.33 -12.08 11.13
C PRO A 65 9.13 -11.35 11.78
N THR A 66 8.71 -11.77 12.97
CA THR A 66 7.58 -11.24 13.74
C THR A 66 7.97 -10.42 14.97
N ALA A 67 9.26 -10.27 15.29
CA ALA A 67 9.70 -9.38 16.37
C ALA A 67 9.70 -7.91 15.91
N SER A 68 8.50 -7.32 15.83
CA SER A 68 8.33 -5.88 15.67
C SER A 68 8.99 -5.14 16.83
N LEU A 69 9.88 -4.21 16.49
CA LEU A 69 10.47 -3.24 17.40
C LEU A 69 9.36 -2.36 18.00
N VAL A 70 8.90 -2.71 19.21
CA VAL A 70 8.18 -1.77 20.07
C VAL A 70 9.25 -1.00 20.84
N THR A 71 9.39 0.27 20.50
CA THR A 71 10.13 1.27 21.27
C THR A 71 9.50 1.41 22.66
N PRO A 72 10.26 1.49 23.76
CA PRO A 72 9.69 1.72 25.08
C PRO A 72 9.15 3.15 25.17
N VAL A 73 7.82 3.30 25.16
CA VAL A 73 7.17 4.56 25.52
C VAL A 73 7.17 4.70 27.04
N ARG A 74 7.82 5.76 27.50
CA ARG A 74 7.90 6.24 28.88
C ARG A 74 6.50 6.63 29.40
N PRO A 75 6.16 6.41 30.67
CA PRO A 75 4.82 6.69 31.19
C PRO A 75 4.62 8.19 31.44
N PRO A 76 3.44 8.77 31.13
CA PRO A 76 3.01 10.02 31.72
C PRO A 76 2.24 9.75 33.02
N SER A 77 2.70 10.39 34.09
CA SER A 77 2.05 10.47 35.39
C SER A 77 0.65 11.08 35.32
N GLU A 78 -0.25 10.45 36.07
CA GLU A 78 -1.37 10.96 36.90
C GLU A 78 -2.04 12.32 36.64
N GLU A 79 -3.38 12.26 36.79
CA GLU A 79 -4.30 13.30 37.34
C GLU A 79 -4.73 14.44 36.38
N VAL A 80 -6.00 14.85 36.18
CA VAL A 80 -7.31 14.73 36.88
C VAL A 80 -8.45 14.90 35.84
N LYS A 81 -9.59 14.23 36.02
CA LYS A 81 -10.92 14.50 35.40
C LYS A 81 -11.78 15.27 36.42
N PRO A 82 -12.64 16.24 36.04
CA PRO A 82 -14.08 15.96 35.85
C PRO A 82 -14.73 16.88 34.77
N ASP A 83 -15.94 16.74 34.24
CA ASP A 83 -17.11 15.87 34.42
C ASP A 83 -18.04 16.03 33.20
N GLY A 84 -18.84 15.00 32.89
CA GLY A 84 -20.21 15.18 32.39
C GLY A 84 -20.52 15.14 30.88
N VAL A 85 -20.63 13.93 30.29
CA VAL A 85 -21.70 13.56 29.31
C VAL A 85 -22.03 12.05 29.45
N PRO A 86 -23.32 11.63 29.43
CA PRO A 86 -23.78 10.24 29.71
C PRO A 86 -23.31 9.16 28.72
N PRO A 87 -23.29 7.86 29.11
CA PRO A 87 -22.71 6.79 28.31
C PRO A 87 -23.64 6.29 27.19
N GLU A 88 -23.18 6.36 25.94
CA GLU A 88 -23.72 5.53 24.85
C GLU A 88 -23.38 4.04 25.08
N PRO A 89 -24.26 3.10 24.67
CA PRO A 89 -24.01 1.67 24.84
C PRO A 89 -22.78 1.21 24.03
N PRO A 90 -21.94 0.33 24.58
CA PRO A 90 -20.71 -0.11 23.90
C PRO A 90 -21.04 -0.86 22.62
N ARG A 91 -20.65 -0.27 21.48
CA ARG A 91 -20.55 -0.96 20.19
C ARG A 91 -19.60 -2.16 20.38
N PRO A 92 -19.95 -3.37 19.91
CA PRO A 92 -19.09 -4.54 20.11
C PRO A 92 -17.74 -4.33 19.40
N GLU A 93 -16.71 -4.07 20.20
CA GLU A 93 -15.32 -4.12 19.76
C GLU A 93 -14.99 -5.58 19.44
N SER A 94 -15.03 -5.88 18.14
CA SER A 94 -14.44 -7.09 17.60
C SER A 94 -12.92 -6.89 17.58
N HIS A 95 -12.29 -7.06 18.74
CA HIS A 95 -10.87 -7.37 18.81
C HIS A 95 -10.65 -8.75 18.19
N GLN A 96 -10.53 -8.79 16.86
CA GLN A 96 -9.92 -9.94 16.18
C GLN A 96 -8.40 -9.83 16.36
N GLU A 97 -7.90 -10.63 17.29
CA GLU A 97 -6.49 -10.95 17.43
C GLU A 97 -5.93 -11.48 16.10
N GLY A 98 -5.01 -10.71 15.53
CA GLY A 98 -3.77 -11.16 14.89
C GLY A 98 -3.78 -12.43 14.04
N GLN A 99 -4.68 -12.58 13.06
CA GLN A 99 -4.39 -13.47 11.93
C GLN A 99 -3.32 -12.82 11.05
N GLY A 100 -2.19 -13.52 10.87
CA GLY A 100 -1.06 -13.07 10.06
C GLY A 100 -1.51 -12.47 8.73
N VAL A 101 -0.92 -11.33 8.35
CA VAL A 101 -1.31 -10.56 7.16
C VAL A 101 -1.05 -11.39 5.91
N ALA A 102 -2.01 -12.24 5.54
CA ALA A 102 -2.03 -12.92 4.27
C ALA A 102 -1.97 -11.83 3.20
N LYS A 103 -0.90 -11.85 2.39
CA LYS A 103 -0.74 -10.90 1.29
C LYS A 103 -2.02 -10.92 0.45
N ARG A 104 -2.78 -9.82 0.45
CA ARG A 104 -4.04 -9.71 -0.29
C ARG A 104 -3.75 -10.02 -1.76
N LYS A 105 -4.43 -11.02 -2.32
CA LYS A 105 -4.25 -11.43 -3.71
C LYS A 105 -4.66 -10.28 -4.63
N TYR A 106 -3.76 -9.82 -5.48
CA TYR A 106 -4.04 -8.78 -6.46
C TYR A 106 -5.19 -9.22 -7.39
N ARG A 107 -6.28 -8.44 -7.38
CA ARG A 107 -7.39 -8.58 -8.33
C ARG A 107 -7.17 -7.57 -9.46
N ARG A 108 -7.30 -8.05 -10.69
CA ARG A 108 -7.22 -7.16 -11.86
C ARG A 108 -8.51 -6.33 -11.92
N HIS A 109 -8.37 -5.04 -12.21
CA HIS A 109 -9.48 -4.13 -12.46
C HIS A 109 -9.80 -4.07 -13.96
N PRO A 110 -11.06 -3.79 -14.34
CA PRO A 110 -11.40 -3.52 -15.74
C PRO A 110 -10.63 -2.29 -16.25
N LYS A 111 -10.34 -2.26 -17.55
CA LYS A 111 -9.75 -1.07 -18.18
C LYS A 111 -10.79 0.06 -18.20
N PRO A 112 -10.39 1.32 -17.99
CA PRO A 112 -11.28 2.47 -18.21
C PRO A 112 -11.62 2.60 -19.70
N ASP A 113 -12.78 3.19 -20.00
CA ASP A 113 -13.14 3.57 -21.38
C ASP A 113 -12.57 4.94 -21.72
N GLU A 114 -11.96 5.07 -22.88
CA GLU A 114 -11.41 6.31 -23.43
C GLU A 114 -12.52 7.26 -23.96
N ASN A 115 -13.68 6.71 -24.33
CA ASN A 115 -14.80 7.49 -24.89
C ASN A 115 -15.78 7.99 -23.82
N ALA A 116 -15.63 7.53 -22.57
CA ALA A 116 -16.50 7.95 -21.49
C ALA A 116 -16.13 9.38 -21.04
N PRO A 117 -17.12 10.26 -20.79
CA PRO A 117 -16.86 11.55 -20.18
C PRO A 117 -16.06 11.41 -18.89
N GLU A 118 -15.08 12.28 -18.67
CA GLU A 118 -14.29 12.28 -17.45
C GLU A 118 -15.08 12.86 -16.28
N ARG A 119 -14.86 12.29 -15.09
CA ARG A 119 -15.54 12.78 -13.88
C ARG A 119 -14.95 14.14 -13.48
N PRO A 120 -15.78 15.16 -13.29
CA PRO A 120 -15.29 16.48 -12.92
C PRO A 120 -14.76 16.48 -11.48
N PRO A 121 -13.79 17.35 -11.16
CA PRO A 121 -13.29 17.51 -9.81
C PRO A 121 -14.37 18.08 -8.87
N SER A 122 -14.30 17.69 -7.59
CA SER A 122 -15.11 18.29 -6.52
C SER A 122 -14.61 19.69 -6.17
N ALA A 123 -15.44 20.50 -5.52
CA ALA A 123 -15.09 21.83 -5.01
C ALA A 123 -13.78 21.83 -4.20
N TYR A 124 -13.63 20.87 -3.28
CA TYR A 124 -12.39 20.70 -2.52
C TYR A 124 -11.19 20.37 -3.41
N VAL A 125 -11.38 19.54 -4.45
CA VAL A 125 -10.30 19.16 -5.37
C VAL A 125 -9.87 20.36 -6.21
N LEU A 126 -10.81 21.14 -6.72
CA LEU A 126 -10.55 22.40 -7.43
C LEU A 126 -9.70 23.35 -6.57
N PHE A 127 -10.14 23.59 -5.34
CA PHE A 127 -9.41 24.40 -4.37
C PHE A 127 -8.02 23.81 -4.05
N SER A 128 -7.94 22.50 -3.81
CA SER A 128 -6.69 21.82 -3.46
C SER A 128 -5.66 21.90 -4.57
N ASN A 129 -6.10 21.84 -5.83
CA ASN A 129 -5.21 21.91 -6.98
C ASN A 129 -4.65 23.32 -7.12
N LYS A 130 -5.51 24.35 -7.04
CA LYS A 130 -5.08 25.75 -7.05
C LYS A 130 -4.06 26.04 -5.95
N MET A 131 -4.35 25.63 -4.72
CA MET A 131 -3.44 25.92 -3.61
C MET A 131 -2.15 25.08 -3.66
N ARG A 132 -2.19 23.86 -4.20
CA ARG A 132 -0.98 23.08 -4.48
C ARG A 132 -0.09 23.75 -5.53
N GLU A 133 -0.67 24.42 -6.53
CA GLU A 133 0.10 25.20 -7.51
C GLU A 133 0.78 26.40 -6.86
N ASP A 134 0.07 27.13 -6.00
CA ASP A 134 0.63 28.27 -5.25
C ASP A 134 1.77 27.84 -4.32
N LEU A 135 1.59 26.71 -3.62
CA LEU A 135 2.56 26.16 -2.67
C LEU A 135 3.68 25.35 -3.33
N ARG A 136 3.61 25.11 -4.65
CA ARG A 136 4.61 24.31 -5.39
C ARG A 136 6.01 24.92 -5.31
N SER A 137 6.09 26.24 -5.15
CA SER A 137 7.34 27.00 -5.06
C SER A 137 8.01 26.94 -3.68
N GLN A 138 7.30 26.49 -2.64
CA GLN A 138 7.74 26.64 -1.26
C GLN A 138 8.58 25.48 -0.71
N ASN A 139 9.04 24.54 -1.55
CA ASN A 139 9.84 23.35 -1.16
C ASN A 139 9.25 22.53 0.02
N LEU A 140 7.93 22.60 0.23
CA LEU A 140 7.24 21.85 1.28
C LEU A 140 7.04 20.40 0.85
N SER A 141 7.03 19.48 1.82
CA SER A 141 6.70 18.08 1.55
C SER A 141 5.22 17.95 1.17
N PHE A 142 4.90 16.94 0.36
CA PHE A 142 3.51 16.66 -0.03
C PHE A 142 2.56 16.53 1.17
N THR A 143 3.04 15.93 2.26
CA THR A 143 2.28 15.74 3.50
C THR A 143 1.97 17.06 4.19
N GLU A 144 2.91 18.00 4.22
CA GLU A 144 2.71 19.34 4.79
C GLU A 144 1.74 20.15 3.94
N ILE A 145 1.90 20.11 2.62
CA ILE A 145 0.97 20.76 1.68
C ILE A 145 -0.45 20.20 1.87
N ALA A 146 -0.61 18.89 2.00
CA ALA A 146 -1.91 18.28 2.23
C ALA A 146 -2.58 18.72 3.54
N LYS A 147 -1.80 18.88 4.63
CA LYS A 147 -2.29 19.41 5.91
C LYS A 147 -2.75 20.85 5.78
N LEU A 148 -1.91 21.73 5.22
CA LEU A 148 -2.25 23.14 4.98
C LEU A 148 -3.49 23.28 4.10
N VAL A 149 -3.64 22.43 3.08
CA VAL A 149 -4.84 22.39 2.24
C VAL A 149 -6.09 21.98 2.99
N GLY A 150 -6.00 20.98 3.87
CA GLY A 150 -7.11 20.61 4.73
C GLY A 150 -7.53 21.75 5.65
N GLU A 151 -6.57 22.37 6.33
CA GLU A 151 -6.81 23.47 7.28
C GLU A 151 -7.40 24.71 6.59
N ASN A 152 -6.82 25.14 5.46
CA ASN A 152 -7.32 26.31 4.75
C ASN A 152 -8.71 26.10 4.16
N TRP A 153 -9.07 24.87 3.77
CA TRP A 153 -10.44 24.57 3.31
C TRP A 153 -11.47 24.65 4.44
N GLN A 154 -11.12 24.22 5.65
CA GLN A 154 -12.02 24.31 6.82
C GLN A 154 -12.20 25.75 7.30
N ASN A 155 -11.14 26.56 7.17
CA ASN A 155 -11.13 27.97 7.58
C ASN A 155 -11.52 28.93 6.44
N LEU A 156 -11.84 28.41 5.26
CA LEU A 156 -12.22 29.22 4.10
C LEU A 156 -13.53 29.95 4.37
N ASP A 157 -13.66 31.18 3.87
CA ASP A 157 -14.91 31.94 4.01
C ASP A 157 -16.06 31.24 3.27
N ALA A 158 -17.27 31.38 3.81
CA ALA A 158 -18.45 30.71 3.26
C ALA A 158 -18.73 31.13 1.81
N VAL A 159 -18.47 32.41 1.47
CA VAL A 159 -18.69 32.96 0.13
C VAL A 159 -17.70 32.37 -0.88
N GLU A 160 -16.42 32.30 -0.51
CA GLU A 160 -15.40 31.70 -1.37
C GLU A 160 -15.66 30.20 -1.56
N LYS A 161 -16.10 29.53 -0.49
CA LYS A 161 -16.40 28.10 -0.51
C LYS A 161 -17.59 27.80 -1.43
N GLU A 162 -18.64 28.62 -1.33
CA GLU A 162 -19.82 28.54 -2.19
C GLU A 162 -19.45 28.75 -3.67
N SER A 163 -18.51 29.64 -3.99
CA SER A 163 -18.02 29.80 -5.37
C SER A 163 -17.42 28.49 -5.93
N TYR A 164 -16.59 27.79 -5.15
CA TYR A 164 -16.03 26.50 -5.57
C TYR A 164 -17.10 25.40 -5.66
N GLU A 165 -18.07 25.40 -4.74
CA GLU A 165 -19.20 24.46 -4.75
C GLU A 165 -20.12 24.68 -5.95
N SER A 166 -20.43 25.93 -6.29
CA SER A 166 -21.20 26.31 -7.47
C SER A 166 -20.50 25.87 -8.76
N GLN A 167 -19.20 26.13 -8.89
CA GLN A 167 -18.41 25.67 -10.03
C GLN A 167 -18.42 24.14 -10.16
N ALA A 168 -18.15 23.43 -9.06
CA ALA A 168 -18.15 21.97 -9.07
C ALA A 168 -19.53 21.37 -9.39
N ASN A 169 -20.62 22.02 -8.93
CA ASN A 169 -21.99 21.61 -9.26
C ASN A 169 -22.31 21.82 -10.73
N ALA A 170 -21.93 22.96 -11.31
CA ALA A 170 -22.11 23.22 -12.74
C ALA A 170 -21.35 22.19 -13.61
N ASP A 171 -20.10 21.89 -13.26
CA ASP A 171 -19.31 20.89 -13.97
C ASP A 171 -19.90 19.48 -13.81
N LYS A 172 -20.42 19.15 -12.62
CA LYS A 172 -21.12 17.89 -12.35
C LYS A 172 -22.40 17.76 -13.18
N GLU A 173 -23.20 18.82 -13.31
CA GLU A 173 -24.40 18.82 -14.16
C GLU A 173 -24.05 18.62 -15.62
N LYS A 174 -23.01 19.32 -16.11
CA LYS A 174 -22.49 19.14 -17.46
C LYS A 174 -22.08 17.69 -17.70
N TYR A 175 -21.28 17.12 -16.79
CA TYR A 175 -20.87 15.72 -16.85
C TYR A 175 -22.07 14.76 -16.87
N HIS A 176 -23.09 15.00 -16.05
CA HIS A 176 -24.29 14.15 -16.04
C HIS A 176 -25.02 14.19 -17.39
N ARG A 177 -25.13 15.36 -18.01
CA ARG A 177 -25.70 15.51 -19.34
C ARG A 177 -24.89 14.75 -20.39
N ASP A 178 -23.57 14.95 -20.41
CA ASP A 178 -22.68 14.31 -21.38
C ASP A 178 -22.67 12.78 -21.19
N LEU A 179 -22.73 12.31 -19.94
CA LEU A 179 -22.82 10.89 -19.60
C LEU A 179 -24.15 10.28 -20.05
N MET A 180 -25.27 11.01 -19.93
CA MET A 180 -26.57 10.55 -20.43
C MET A 180 -26.56 10.37 -21.95
N GLU A 181 -25.87 11.25 -22.67
CA GLU A 181 -25.75 11.13 -24.13
C GLU A 181 -24.81 9.99 -24.51
N TYR A 182 -23.65 9.90 -23.86
CA TYR A 182 -22.70 8.81 -24.07
C TYR A 182 -23.33 7.43 -23.82
N LYS A 183 -24.21 7.27 -22.83
CA LYS A 183 -24.94 6.01 -22.58
C LYS A 183 -25.80 5.52 -23.75
N LYS A 184 -26.20 6.40 -24.66
CA LYS A 184 -27.00 6.03 -25.85
C LYS A 184 -26.14 5.51 -27.00
N THR A 185 -24.85 5.86 -27.02
CA THR A 185 -23.91 5.56 -28.10
C THR A 185 -23.60 4.07 -28.23
N ALA A 186 -23.11 3.66 -29.39
CA ALA A 186 -22.66 2.29 -29.62
C ALA A 186 -21.40 1.95 -28.79
N ASP A 187 -20.54 2.92 -28.51
CA ASP A 187 -19.29 2.72 -27.77
C ASP A 187 -19.57 2.36 -26.32
N TYR A 188 -20.55 2.99 -25.68
CA TYR A 188 -21.02 2.57 -24.36
C TYR A 188 -21.50 1.11 -24.36
N ARG A 189 -22.19 0.64 -25.41
CA ARG A 189 -22.64 -0.76 -25.50
C ARG A 189 -21.46 -1.73 -25.61
N LYS A 190 -20.46 -1.40 -26.44
CA LYS A 190 -19.22 -2.20 -26.55
C LYS A 190 -18.50 -2.26 -25.20
N TYR A 191 -18.40 -1.13 -24.50
CA TYR A 191 -17.77 -1.08 -23.19
C TYR A 191 -18.54 -1.89 -22.14
N MET A 192 -19.87 -1.84 -22.16
CA MET A 192 -20.71 -2.68 -21.29
C MET A 192 -20.54 -4.18 -21.55
N GLN A 193 -20.41 -4.59 -22.81
CA GLN A 193 -20.09 -5.98 -23.17
C GLN A 193 -18.69 -6.37 -22.65
N TYR A 194 -17.69 -5.50 -22.83
CA TYR A 194 -16.35 -5.71 -22.28
C TYR A 194 -16.38 -5.88 -20.75
N LEU A 195 -17.14 -5.05 -20.03
CA LEU A 195 -17.27 -5.16 -18.58
C LEU A 195 -17.92 -6.48 -18.16
N GLN A 196 -18.91 -6.97 -18.90
CA GLN A 196 -19.54 -8.26 -18.65
C GLN A 196 -18.56 -9.40 -18.86
N GLU A 197 -17.88 -9.45 -20.02
CA GLU A 197 -16.86 -10.46 -20.29
C GLU A 197 -15.73 -10.43 -19.26
N PHE A 198 -15.31 -9.24 -18.83
CA PHE A 198 -14.27 -9.09 -17.81
C PHE A 198 -14.71 -9.73 -16.49
N LYS A 199 -15.95 -9.45 -16.03
CA LYS A 199 -16.51 -10.05 -14.82
C LYS A 199 -16.59 -11.57 -14.94
N GLU A 200 -17.07 -12.08 -16.06
CA GLU A 200 -17.15 -13.53 -16.32
C GLU A 200 -15.78 -14.20 -16.31
N LYS A 201 -14.77 -13.59 -16.97
CA LYS A 201 -13.39 -14.08 -16.97
C LYS A 201 -12.79 -14.09 -15.56
N GLN A 202 -13.08 -13.08 -14.73
CA GLN A 202 -12.64 -13.08 -13.32
C GLN A 202 -13.36 -14.16 -12.49
N ALA A 203 -14.66 -14.38 -12.70
CA ALA A 203 -15.42 -15.42 -12.02
C ALA A 203 -14.88 -16.82 -12.37
N LYS A 204 -14.70 -17.11 -13.67
CA LYS A 204 -14.10 -18.36 -14.17
C LYS A 204 -12.70 -18.57 -13.61
N ARG A 205 -11.85 -17.56 -13.61
CA ARG A 205 -10.50 -17.62 -13.01
C ARG A 205 -10.54 -17.88 -11.51
N THR A 206 -11.57 -17.39 -10.80
CA THR A 206 -11.74 -17.65 -9.37
C THR A 206 -12.15 -19.11 -9.14
N GLN A 207 -13.12 -19.63 -9.92
CA GLN A 207 -13.54 -21.04 -9.86
C GLN A 207 -12.39 -22.01 -10.16
N VAL A 208 -11.58 -21.75 -11.19
CA VAL A 208 -10.43 -22.60 -11.53
C VAL A 208 -9.39 -22.63 -10.41
N ASN A 209 -9.10 -21.47 -9.79
CA ASN A 209 -8.18 -21.39 -8.66
C ASN A 209 -8.71 -22.12 -7.41
N ASP A 210 -10.03 -22.14 -7.22
CA ASP A 210 -10.68 -22.83 -6.11
C ASP A 210 -10.65 -24.35 -6.31
N ALA A 211 -11.06 -24.81 -7.50
CA ALA A 211 -10.99 -26.23 -7.88
C ALA A 211 -9.57 -26.81 -7.79
N SER A 212 -8.55 -26.04 -8.20
CA SER A 212 -7.15 -26.46 -8.12
C SER A 212 -6.66 -26.62 -6.68
N LYS A 213 -7.17 -25.81 -5.75
CA LYS A 213 -6.87 -25.97 -4.31
C LYS A 213 -7.57 -27.20 -3.74
N THR A 214 -8.82 -27.42 -4.10
CA THR A 214 -9.59 -28.59 -3.64
C THR A 214 -8.97 -29.91 -4.12
N THR A 215 -8.48 -29.98 -5.37
CA THR A 215 -7.75 -31.16 -5.86
C THR A 215 -6.40 -31.36 -5.17
N GLN A 216 -5.69 -30.29 -4.80
CA GLN A 216 -4.41 -30.38 -4.10
C GLN A 216 -4.54 -30.84 -2.64
N ILE A 217 -5.67 -30.53 -1.97
CA ILE A 217 -5.95 -31.01 -0.60
C ILE A 217 -6.39 -32.49 -0.61
N GLY A 218 -6.97 -32.98 -1.71
CA GLY A 218 -7.40 -34.38 -1.89
C GLY A 218 -6.31 -35.37 -2.31
N LEU A 219 -5.07 -34.92 -2.50
CA LEU A 219 -3.92 -35.74 -2.94
C LEU A 219 -2.88 -35.96 -1.84
N CYS A 220 -3.28 -35.97 -0.57
CA CYS A 220 -2.48 -36.59 0.49
C CYS A 220 -2.93 -38.04 0.62
N PRO A 221 -2.20 -39.05 0.08
CA PRO A 221 -2.48 -40.43 0.41
C PRO A 221 -2.27 -40.59 1.91
N VAL A 222 -3.33 -40.96 2.63
CA VAL A 222 -3.21 -41.51 3.98
C VAL A 222 -2.50 -42.85 3.81
N THR A 223 -1.18 -42.84 3.77
CA THR A 223 -0.40 -44.08 3.80
C THR A 223 -0.62 -44.72 5.15
N ALA A 224 -1.30 -45.86 5.08
CA ALA A 224 -1.55 -46.84 6.10
C ALA A 224 -0.41 -46.95 7.13
N TRP A 225 -0.75 -46.78 8.40
CA TRP A 225 0.08 -47.21 9.51
C TRP A 225 -0.27 -48.68 9.76
N LYS A 226 0.74 -49.54 9.70
CA LYS A 226 0.69 -50.96 10.02
C LYS A 226 1.26 -51.17 11.41
#